data_AF-A0A075MJ33-F1
#
_entry.id   AF-A0A075MJ33-F1
#
_cell.length_a   1.000
_cell.length_b   1.000
_cell.length_c   1.000
_cell.angle_alpha   90.00
_cell.angle_beta   90.00
_cell.angle_gamma   90.00
#
_symmetry.space_group_name_H-M   'P 1'
#
loop_
_entity.id
_entity.type
_entity.pdbx_description
1 polymer ?
#
loop_
_entity_poly.entity_id
_entity_poly.type
_entity_poly.pdbx_seq_one_letter_code
_entity_poly.pdbx_strand_id
1 'polypeptide(L)'
;MHGRERDINDIPPKSRRLDSIGALIEGTNPCGAAYFDGRTLLLATNNNIESELIKDIKRLLTYISVSSELQYSDREKPDYYEWRETINQRIKDIKRQYCTRFRNKGKYYEQFTAALEKVTNSIILAYSNPSDERAFTTGFVRTLAENRYTFIEGKQNVHAELKIIQHLMEKKRIGRRGGTEESIYIGVSKRCCLKCEKMIEAINEAAGEMGFSAIEELISIRGIHRQIFPATIPDFIDYNNNILEEGFRRNIRRKFLAKMEVDSLSKAFAMKGERRVDGRIQVHERSPHLRIGLKR
;
A
#
# COMPACT_ATOMS: atom_id res chain seq x y z
N MET A 1 -4.51 26.19 -3.31
CA MET A 1 -5.27 25.53 -2.22
C MET A 1 -4.30 24.68 -1.41
N HIS A 2 -4.16 24.95 -0.12
CA HIS A 2 -3.30 24.14 0.76
C HIS A 2 -3.99 22.79 1.02
N GLY A 3 -3.31 21.70 0.68
CA GLY A 3 -3.78 20.35 1.00
C GLY A 3 -3.99 20.24 2.51
N ARG A 4 -5.22 19.99 2.94
CA ARG A 4 -5.51 19.65 4.34
C ARG A 4 -4.63 18.46 4.71
N GLU A 5 -3.88 18.57 5.80
CA GLU A 5 -3.29 17.40 6.43
C GLU A 5 -4.45 16.48 6.82
N ARG A 6 -4.61 15.38 6.09
CA ARG A 6 -5.61 14.36 6.45
C ARG A 6 -5.20 13.74 7.76
N ASP A 7 -6.12 13.74 8.70
CA ASP A 7 -6.00 12.86 9.85
C ASP A 7 -6.18 11.42 9.32
N ILE A 8 -5.36 10.51 9.82
CA ILE A 8 -5.50 9.08 9.52
C ILE A 8 -6.90 8.56 9.85
N ASN A 9 -7.63 9.29 10.71
CA ASN A 9 -9.01 9.04 11.09
C ASN A 9 -10.01 9.17 9.94
N ASP A 10 -9.71 9.95 8.88
CA ASP A 10 -10.59 10.14 7.72
C ASP A 10 -10.57 8.93 6.76
N ILE A 11 -9.60 8.03 6.90
CA ILE A 11 -9.48 6.83 6.07
C ILE A 11 -10.26 5.68 6.72
N PRO A 12 -11.16 4.99 5.99
CA PRO A 12 -11.90 3.85 6.53
C PRO A 12 -10.95 2.81 7.16
N PRO A 13 -11.25 2.27 8.36
CA PRO A 13 -10.40 1.28 9.03
C PRO A 13 -10.00 0.09 8.14
N LYS A 14 -10.92 -0.35 7.27
CA LYS A 14 -10.68 -1.42 6.28
C LYS A 14 -9.59 -1.05 5.27
N SER A 15 -9.55 0.19 4.80
CA SER A 15 -8.52 0.70 3.89
C SER A 15 -7.14 0.74 4.58
N ARG A 16 -7.08 1.10 5.87
CA ARG A 16 -5.82 1.10 6.66
C ARG A 16 -5.17 -0.28 6.79
N ARG A 17 -5.89 -1.37 6.49
CA ARG A 17 -5.29 -2.72 6.45
C ARG A 17 -4.40 -2.94 5.25
N LEU A 18 -4.64 -2.24 4.14
CA LEU A 18 -3.72 -2.23 3.00
C LEU A 18 -2.36 -1.62 3.37
N ASP A 19 -2.31 -0.62 4.25
CA ASP A 19 -1.04 -0.10 4.77
C ASP A 19 -0.25 -1.17 5.54
N SER A 20 -0.97 -2.00 6.31
CA SER A 20 -0.35 -3.10 7.06
C SER A 20 0.20 -4.17 6.10
N ILE A 21 -0.49 -4.42 4.99
CA ILE A 21 0.03 -5.29 3.93
C ILE A 21 1.26 -4.65 3.26
N GLY A 22 1.22 -3.36 2.95
CA GLY A 22 2.38 -2.61 2.47
C GLY A 22 3.60 -2.79 3.39
N ALA A 23 3.39 -2.65 4.71
CA ALA A 23 4.43 -2.84 5.72
C ALA A 23 4.95 -4.28 5.82
N LEU A 24 4.12 -5.29 5.52
CA LEU A 24 4.57 -6.68 5.46
C LEU A 24 5.50 -6.95 4.29
N ILE A 25 5.22 -6.36 3.13
CA ILE A 25 5.93 -6.66 1.88
C ILE A 25 7.15 -5.76 1.63
N GLU A 26 7.26 -4.63 2.32
CA GLU A 26 8.37 -3.68 2.16
C GLU A 26 9.73 -4.39 2.29
N GLY A 27 9.86 -5.27 3.28
CA GLY A 27 11.08 -6.02 3.56
C GLY A 27 12.28 -5.11 3.83
N THR A 28 13.32 -5.23 3.03
CA THR A 28 14.51 -4.38 3.16
C THR A 28 14.43 -3.11 2.32
N ASN A 29 13.36 -2.92 1.56
CA ASN A 29 13.19 -1.82 0.62
C ASN A 29 12.76 -0.52 1.30
N PRO A 30 12.89 0.63 0.62
CA PRO A 30 12.40 1.90 1.15
C PRO A 30 10.89 1.94 1.42
N CYS A 31 10.07 1.35 0.55
CA CYS A 31 8.61 1.32 0.65
C CYS A 31 7.99 0.05 0.03
N GLY A 32 6.84 -0.35 0.58
CA GLY A 32 5.94 -1.35 0.03
C GLY A 32 4.54 -0.76 -0.13
N ALA A 33 3.82 -1.15 -1.18
CA ALA A 33 2.47 -0.68 -1.44
C ALA A 33 1.53 -1.84 -1.82
N ALA A 34 0.27 -1.71 -1.42
CA ALA A 34 -0.77 -2.69 -1.67
C ALA A 34 -2.06 -2.00 -2.16
N TYR A 35 -2.72 -2.60 -3.14
CA TYR A 35 -4.01 -2.15 -3.64
C TYR A 35 -4.91 -3.35 -3.96
N PHE A 36 -6.19 -3.24 -3.66
CA PHE A 36 -7.18 -4.26 -3.98
C PHE A 36 -8.21 -3.70 -4.96
N ASP A 37 -8.32 -4.30 -6.13
CA ASP A 37 -9.25 -3.88 -7.19
C ASP A 37 -10.63 -4.54 -7.11
N GLY A 38 -10.91 -5.30 -6.04
CA GLY A 38 -12.09 -6.14 -5.91
C GLY A 38 -11.90 -7.58 -6.39
N ARG A 39 -10.83 -7.88 -7.13
CA ARG A 39 -10.55 -9.20 -7.72
C ARG A 39 -9.12 -9.69 -7.52
N THR A 40 -8.16 -8.82 -7.30
CA THR A 40 -6.75 -9.17 -7.23
C THR A 40 -6.07 -8.21 -6.25
N LEU A 41 -5.20 -8.76 -5.41
CA LEU A 41 -4.36 -7.95 -4.56
C LEU A 41 -3.06 -7.62 -5.31
N LEU A 42 -2.91 -6.35 -5.69
CA LEU A 42 -1.71 -5.81 -6.29
C LEU A 42 -0.71 -5.45 -5.19
N LEU A 43 0.54 -5.86 -5.38
CA LEU A 43 1.64 -5.62 -4.45
C LEU A 43 2.81 -5.00 -5.21
N ALA A 44 3.45 -3.98 -4.63
CA ALA A 44 4.63 -3.36 -5.22
C ALA A 44 5.67 -3.02 -4.15
N THR A 45 6.94 -3.00 -4.55
CA THR A 45 8.05 -2.43 -3.76
C THR A 45 8.94 -1.60 -4.66
N ASN A 46 9.97 -0.94 -4.12
CA ASN A 46 10.98 -0.27 -4.96
C ASN A 46 11.76 -1.24 -5.86
N ASN A 47 11.81 -2.53 -5.50
CA ASN A 47 12.44 -3.55 -6.34
C ASN A 47 11.58 -3.91 -7.53
N ASN A 48 12.24 -4.31 -8.61
CA ASN A 48 11.62 -4.79 -9.83
C ASN A 48 11.29 -6.28 -9.80
N ILE A 49 11.78 -7.03 -8.81
CA ILE A 49 11.62 -8.48 -8.69
C ILE A 49 10.91 -8.80 -7.37
N GLU A 50 10.02 -9.79 -7.43
CA GLU A 50 9.35 -10.33 -6.25
C GLU A 50 10.35 -11.05 -5.32
N SER A 51 10.48 -10.57 -4.08
CA SER A 51 11.36 -11.20 -3.08
C SER A 51 10.73 -12.44 -2.43
N GLU A 52 11.57 -13.33 -1.89
CA GLU A 52 11.11 -14.50 -1.11
C GLU A 52 10.21 -14.11 0.07
N LEU A 53 10.43 -12.95 0.68
CA LEU A 53 9.54 -12.42 1.72
C LEU A 53 8.11 -12.29 1.21
N ILE A 54 7.94 -11.72 0.02
CA ILE A 54 6.60 -11.49 -0.55
C ILE A 54 5.93 -12.83 -0.84
N LYS A 55 6.68 -13.80 -1.38
CA LYS A 55 6.18 -15.16 -1.64
C LYS A 55 5.75 -15.86 -0.36
N ASP A 56 6.56 -15.78 0.70
CA ASP A 56 6.25 -16.38 2.00
C ASP A 56 5.04 -15.72 2.66
N ILE A 57 4.92 -14.40 2.58
CA ILE A 57 3.73 -13.67 3.05
C ILE A 57 2.50 -14.10 2.26
N LYS A 58 2.54 -14.16 0.92
CA LYS A 58 1.40 -14.65 0.10
C LYS A 58 0.96 -16.05 0.51
N ARG A 59 1.91 -16.98 0.67
CA ARG A 59 1.63 -18.35 1.13
C ARG A 59 0.96 -18.38 2.50
N LEU A 60 1.47 -17.60 3.46
CA LEU A 60 0.89 -17.50 4.79
C LEU A 60 -0.53 -16.95 4.75
N LEU A 61 -0.75 -15.83 4.04
CA LEU A 61 -2.07 -15.20 3.95
C LEU A 61 -3.08 -16.12 3.26
N THR A 62 -2.68 -16.80 2.18
CA THR A 62 -3.51 -17.82 1.50
C THR A 62 -3.88 -18.95 2.46
N TYR A 63 -2.89 -19.52 3.16
CA TYR A 63 -3.11 -20.60 4.11
C TYR A 63 -4.09 -20.19 5.22
N ILE A 64 -3.91 -19.00 5.80
CA ILE A 64 -4.79 -18.52 6.88
C ILE A 64 -6.20 -18.30 6.34
N SER A 65 -6.38 -17.74 5.14
CA SER A 65 -7.69 -17.58 4.53
C SER A 65 -8.40 -18.92 4.29
N VAL A 66 -7.75 -19.88 3.62
CA VAL A 66 -8.31 -21.21 3.34
C VAL A 66 -8.64 -21.96 4.63
N SER A 67 -7.71 -21.97 5.59
CA SER A 67 -7.93 -22.70 6.84
C SER A 67 -8.96 -22.03 7.75
N SER A 68 -9.07 -20.70 7.73
CA SER A 68 -10.14 -19.98 8.46
C SER A 68 -11.50 -20.24 7.83
N GLU A 69 -11.60 -20.25 6.50
CA GLU A 69 -12.83 -20.61 5.80
C GLU A 69 -13.32 -21.99 6.22
N LEU A 70 -12.42 -23.00 6.25
CA LEU A 70 -12.76 -24.34 6.71
C LEU A 70 -13.21 -24.34 8.19
N GLN A 71 -12.45 -23.68 9.07
CA GLN A 71 -12.72 -23.64 10.52
C GLN A 71 -14.09 -23.08 10.88
N TYR A 72 -14.55 -22.08 10.14
CA TYR A 72 -15.83 -21.38 10.38
C TYR A 72 -16.92 -21.78 9.38
N SER A 73 -16.72 -22.84 8.60
CA SER A 73 -17.76 -23.44 7.75
C SER A 73 -18.56 -24.51 8.50
N ASP A 74 -19.68 -24.94 7.90
CA ASP A 74 -20.50 -26.05 8.39
C ASP A 74 -19.90 -27.44 8.07
N ARG A 75 -18.70 -27.48 7.46
CA ARG A 75 -18.02 -28.73 7.10
C ARG A 75 -17.31 -29.35 8.30
N GLU A 76 -16.85 -30.58 8.13
CA GLU A 76 -15.93 -31.19 9.09
C GLU A 76 -14.70 -30.28 9.26
N LYS A 77 -14.49 -29.83 10.50
CA LYS A 77 -13.50 -28.83 10.86
C LYS A 77 -12.47 -29.44 11.80
N PRO A 78 -11.20 -29.02 11.69
CA PRO A 78 -10.19 -29.43 12.65
C PRO A 78 -10.54 -28.92 14.06
N ASP A 79 -9.93 -29.54 15.07
CA ASP A 79 -10.00 -29.02 16.43
C ASP A 79 -9.51 -27.56 16.45
N TYR A 80 -10.27 -26.71 17.14
CA TYR A 80 -10.01 -25.28 17.14
C TYR A 80 -8.64 -24.94 17.76
N TYR A 81 -8.24 -25.62 18.82
CA TYR A 81 -6.97 -25.36 19.50
C TYR A 81 -5.80 -25.82 18.64
N GLU A 82 -5.91 -26.98 18.01
CA GLU A 82 -4.90 -27.48 17.06
C GLU A 82 -4.73 -26.56 15.84
N TRP A 83 -5.84 -26.14 15.24
CA TRP A 83 -5.84 -25.20 14.13
C TRP A 83 -5.20 -23.86 14.53
N ARG A 84 -5.60 -23.32 15.68
CA ARG A 84 -5.08 -22.04 16.18
C ARG A 84 -3.59 -22.12 16.48
N GLU A 85 -3.11 -23.20 17.09
CA GLU A 85 -1.69 -23.36 17.36
C GLU A 85 -0.89 -23.53 16.07
N THR A 86 -1.44 -24.21 15.06
CA THR A 86 -0.82 -24.30 13.73
C THR A 86 -0.65 -22.93 13.09
N ILE A 87 -1.66 -22.06 13.15
CA ILE A 87 -1.56 -20.66 12.68
C ILE A 87 -0.50 -19.91 13.46
N ASN A 88 -0.53 -19.98 14.79
CA ASN A 88 0.43 -19.30 15.65
C ASN A 88 1.87 -19.74 15.34
N GLN A 89 2.09 -21.04 15.13
CA GLN A 89 3.39 -21.60 14.81
C GLN A 89 3.91 -21.07 13.47
N ARG A 90 3.08 -21.06 12.42
CA ARG A 90 3.46 -20.47 11.11
C ARG A 90 3.81 -18.98 11.22
N ILE A 91 3.06 -18.22 12.01
CA ILE A 91 3.37 -16.80 12.28
C ILE A 91 4.71 -16.67 13.01
N LYS A 92 4.96 -17.51 14.03
CA LYS A 92 6.24 -17.54 14.76
C LYS A 92 7.40 -17.89 13.82
N ASP A 93 7.22 -18.82 12.90
CA ASP A 93 8.24 -19.24 11.94
C ASP A 93 8.61 -18.12 10.97
N ILE A 94 7.62 -17.42 10.39
CA ILE A 94 7.86 -16.24 9.56
C ILE A 94 8.57 -15.15 10.34
N LYS A 95 8.12 -14.84 11.57
CA LYS A 95 8.80 -13.86 12.43
C LYS A 95 10.26 -14.26 12.66
N ARG A 96 10.53 -15.52 12.99
CA ARG A 96 11.89 -16.05 13.23
C ARG A 96 12.77 -15.95 11.99
N GLN A 97 12.26 -16.38 10.85
CA GLN A 97 12.97 -16.39 9.56
C GLN A 97 13.44 -14.99 9.16
N TYR A 98 12.61 -13.97 9.40
CA TYR A 98 12.90 -12.59 9.00
C TYR A 98 13.41 -11.69 10.14
N CYS A 99 13.39 -12.17 11.40
CA CYS A 99 13.91 -11.44 12.56
C CYS A 99 15.37 -11.04 12.37
N THR A 100 16.24 -11.98 12.01
CA THR A 100 17.68 -11.72 11.84
C THR A 100 17.94 -10.70 10.72
N ARG A 101 17.19 -10.78 9.61
CA ARG A 101 17.28 -9.84 8.48
C ARG A 101 16.87 -8.41 8.86
N PHE A 102 16.00 -8.26 9.85
CA PHE A 102 15.44 -6.96 10.24
C PHE A 102 15.98 -6.42 11.57
N ARG A 103 16.66 -7.23 12.37
CA ARG A 103 17.13 -6.88 13.73
C ARG A 103 18.01 -5.63 13.75
N ASN A 104 18.81 -5.42 12.70
CA ASN A 104 19.70 -4.26 12.57
C ASN A 104 19.03 -3.02 11.96
N LYS A 105 17.73 -3.09 11.61
CA LYS A 105 16.98 -1.99 10.98
C LYS A 105 16.08 -1.21 11.95
N GLY A 106 16.42 -1.21 13.24
CA GLY A 106 15.71 -0.45 14.28
C GLY A 106 14.27 -0.92 14.49
N LYS A 107 13.31 0.02 14.56
CA LYS A 107 11.87 -0.26 14.80
C LYS A 107 11.19 -1.06 13.69
N TYR A 108 11.87 -1.34 12.57
CA TYR A 108 11.28 -2.03 11.43
C TYR A 108 10.75 -3.43 11.79
N TYR A 109 11.49 -4.22 12.58
CA TYR A 109 11.04 -5.54 12.99
C TYR A 109 9.76 -5.50 13.83
N GLU A 110 9.62 -4.50 14.71
CA GLU A 110 8.41 -4.28 15.52
C GLU A 110 7.21 -3.94 14.62
N GLN A 111 7.43 -3.09 13.61
CA GLN A 111 6.38 -2.75 12.63
C GLN A 111 5.95 -3.95 11.80
N PHE A 112 6.90 -4.74 11.31
CA PHE A 112 6.63 -5.98 10.58
C PHE A 112 5.82 -6.94 11.44
N THR A 113 6.23 -7.16 12.68
CA THR A 113 5.55 -8.04 13.64
C THR A 113 4.11 -7.57 13.90
N ALA A 114 3.92 -6.28 14.17
CA ALA A 114 2.60 -5.70 14.42
C ALA A 114 1.70 -5.72 13.16
N ALA A 115 2.27 -5.50 11.98
CA ALA A 115 1.55 -5.59 10.72
C ALA A 115 1.09 -7.03 10.44
N LEU A 116 1.96 -8.01 10.72
CA LEU A 116 1.64 -9.44 10.57
C LEU A 116 0.44 -9.82 11.42
N GLU A 117 0.48 -9.51 12.71
CA GLU A 117 -0.62 -9.79 13.63
C GLU A 117 -1.92 -9.08 13.22
N LYS A 118 -1.84 -7.82 12.79
CA LYS A 118 -3.02 -7.09 12.32
C LYS A 118 -3.65 -7.76 11.12
N VAL A 119 -2.85 -8.09 10.10
CA VAL A 119 -3.36 -8.68 8.85
C VAL A 119 -3.93 -10.07 9.12
N THR A 120 -3.22 -10.93 9.86
CA THR A 120 -3.71 -12.29 10.14
C THR A 120 -4.98 -12.29 10.98
N ASN A 121 -5.06 -11.44 12.02
CA ASN A 121 -6.28 -11.30 12.81
C ASN A 121 -7.45 -10.75 11.97
N SER A 122 -7.19 -9.84 11.03
CA SER A 122 -8.24 -9.28 10.16
C SER A 122 -8.79 -10.31 9.18
N ILE A 123 -7.97 -11.27 8.74
CA ILE A 123 -8.43 -12.41 7.94
C ILE A 123 -9.33 -13.31 8.77
N ILE A 124 -8.88 -13.71 9.97
CA ILE A 124 -9.65 -14.59 10.86
C ILE A 124 -10.99 -13.94 11.23
N LEU A 125 -10.98 -12.65 11.57
CA LEU A 125 -12.20 -11.89 11.86
C LEU A 125 -13.17 -11.85 10.68
N ALA A 126 -12.70 -11.82 9.44
CA ALA A 126 -13.57 -11.84 8.27
C ALA A 126 -14.43 -13.10 8.15
N TYR A 127 -14.02 -14.20 8.79
CA TYR A 127 -14.80 -15.44 8.88
C TYR A 127 -15.53 -15.56 10.21
N SER A 128 -14.91 -15.18 11.33
CA SER A 128 -15.48 -15.38 12.68
C SER A 128 -16.46 -14.27 13.11
N ASN A 129 -16.25 -13.04 12.66
CA ASN A 129 -17.08 -11.88 12.95
C ASN A 129 -17.00 -10.84 11.81
N PRO A 130 -17.67 -11.08 10.66
CA PRO A 130 -17.55 -10.25 9.47
C PRO A 130 -18.00 -8.79 9.65
N SER A 131 -18.83 -8.52 10.67
CA SER A 131 -19.28 -7.17 11.04
C SER A 131 -18.24 -6.33 11.76
N ASP A 132 -17.15 -6.94 12.26
CA ASP A 132 -16.07 -6.20 12.93
C ASP A 132 -15.39 -5.23 11.95
N GLU A 133 -15.23 -3.96 12.34
CA GLU A 133 -14.58 -2.94 11.50
C GLU A 133 -13.13 -3.28 11.11
N ARG A 134 -12.49 -4.15 11.90
CA ARG A 134 -11.12 -4.62 11.68
C ARG A 134 -11.06 -5.77 10.69
N ALA A 135 -12.19 -6.42 10.40
CA ALA A 135 -12.27 -7.53 9.46
C ALA A 135 -12.03 -7.05 8.03
N PHE A 136 -11.33 -7.88 7.25
CA PHE A 136 -11.33 -7.72 5.81
C PHE A 136 -12.71 -8.00 5.21
N THR A 137 -12.99 -7.46 4.03
CA THR A 137 -14.23 -7.78 3.32
C THR A 137 -14.20 -9.21 2.81
N THR A 138 -15.38 -9.82 2.63
CA THR A 138 -15.51 -11.18 2.08
C THR A 138 -14.80 -11.34 0.73
N GLY A 139 -14.96 -10.34 -0.17
CA GLY A 139 -14.27 -10.35 -1.46
C GLY A 139 -12.75 -10.33 -1.34
N PHE A 140 -12.22 -9.64 -0.33
CA PHE A 140 -10.78 -9.59 -0.06
C PHE A 140 -10.26 -10.96 0.41
N VAL A 141 -10.86 -11.56 1.46
CA VAL A 141 -10.36 -12.84 1.98
C VAL A 141 -10.54 -14.00 1.00
N ARG A 142 -11.59 -13.97 0.17
CA ARG A 142 -11.77 -14.89 -0.95
C ARG A 142 -10.65 -14.76 -1.98
N THR A 143 -10.25 -13.53 -2.31
CA THR A 143 -9.11 -13.28 -3.23
C THR A 143 -7.82 -13.89 -2.68
N LEU A 144 -7.57 -13.80 -1.37
CA LEU A 144 -6.42 -14.43 -0.74
C LEU A 144 -6.52 -15.97 -0.79
N ALA A 145 -7.69 -16.54 -0.48
CA ALA A 145 -7.92 -17.99 -0.50
C ALA A 145 -7.69 -18.60 -1.89
N GLU A 146 -8.10 -17.88 -2.94
CA GLU A 146 -7.89 -18.25 -4.34
C GLU A 146 -6.47 -17.90 -4.86
N ASN A 147 -5.57 -17.45 -3.98
CA ASN A 147 -4.20 -17.05 -4.29
C ASN A 147 -4.09 -16.00 -5.43
N ARG A 148 -5.07 -15.09 -5.51
CA ARG A 148 -5.14 -14.06 -6.55
C ARG A 148 -4.32 -12.82 -6.19
N TYR A 149 -3.00 -12.95 -6.36
CA TYR A 149 -2.04 -11.86 -6.17
C TYR A 149 -1.37 -11.47 -7.48
N THR A 150 -0.99 -10.20 -7.60
CA THR A 150 -0.07 -9.75 -8.66
C THR A 150 1.01 -8.88 -8.05
N PHE A 151 2.28 -9.28 -8.24
CA PHE A 151 3.40 -8.40 -7.92
C PHE A 151 3.66 -7.51 -9.15
N ILE A 152 3.64 -6.19 -8.95
CA ILE A 152 3.88 -5.22 -10.00
C ILE A 152 5.38 -5.01 -10.14
N GLU A 153 5.93 -5.63 -11.18
CA GLU A 153 7.28 -5.35 -11.66
C GLU A 153 7.34 -3.96 -12.30
N GLY A 154 8.55 -3.43 -12.49
CA GLY A 154 8.74 -2.13 -13.12
C GLY A 154 10.17 -1.63 -12.97
N LYS A 155 10.41 -0.35 -13.29
CA LYS A 155 11.74 0.25 -13.15
C LYS A 155 12.24 0.20 -11.69
N GLN A 156 13.53 -0.08 -11.53
CA GLN A 156 14.19 -0.03 -10.23
C GLN A 156 14.16 1.40 -9.68
N ASN A 157 14.01 1.53 -8.36
CA ASN A 157 13.95 2.80 -7.64
C ASN A 157 12.74 3.70 -7.96
N VAL A 158 11.77 3.25 -8.77
CA VAL A 158 10.43 3.87 -8.76
C VAL A 158 9.73 3.47 -7.44
N HIS A 159 9.04 4.42 -6.80
CA HIS A 159 8.36 4.16 -5.54
C HIS A 159 7.14 3.26 -5.74
N ALA A 160 6.82 2.46 -4.72
CA ALA A 160 5.88 1.36 -4.81
C ALA A 160 4.48 1.83 -5.21
N GLU A 161 4.02 2.94 -4.63
CA GLU A 161 2.73 3.57 -4.96
C GLU A 161 2.66 3.99 -6.43
N LEU A 162 3.75 4.53 -6.99
CA LEU A 162 3.79 4.99 -8.38
C LEU A 162 3.77 3.81 -9.37
N LYS A 163 4.30 2.64 -8.98
CA LYS A 163 4.17 1.41 -9.79
C LYS A 163 2.74 0.92 -9.86
N ILE A 164 2.01 0.94 -8.74
CA ILE A 164 0.59 0.58 -8.72
C ILE A 164 -0.19 1.56 -9.61
N ILE A 165 0.05 2.86 -9.48
CA ILE A 165 -0.59 3.88 -10.33
C ILE A 165 -0.31 3.62 -11.81
N GLN A 166 0.95 3.36 -12.18
CA GLN A 166 1.33 3.04 -13.54
C GLN A 166 0.55 1.81 -14.07
N HIS A 167 0.48 0.74 -13.28
CA HIS A 167 -0.28 -0.45 -13.64
C HIS A 167 -1.77 -0.15 -13.85
N LEU A 168 -2.36 0.70 -13.00
CA LEU A 168 -3.76 1.10 -13.14
C LEU A 168 -4.00 1.95 -14.40
N MET A 169 -3.03 2.78 -14.79
CA MET A 169 -3.06 3.52 -16.06
C MET A 169 -2.93 2.59 -17.26
N GLU A 170 -2.01 1.61 -17.24
CA GLU A 170 -1.85 0.59 -18.28
C GLU A 170 -3.14 -0.23 -18.47
N LYS A 171 -3.83 -0.55 -17.38
CA LYS A 171 -5.13 -1.23 -17.39
C LYS A 171 -6.31 -0.30 -17.71
N LYS A 172 -6.04 0.97 -18.04
CA LYS A 172 -7.04 2.00 -18.36
C LYS A 172 -8.09 2.21 -17.26
N ARG A 173 -7.71 1.97 -16.00
CA ARG A 173 -8.53 2.32 -14.83
C ARG A 173 -8.35 3.79 -14.44
N ILE A 174 -7.27 4.41 -14.87
CA ILE A 174 -7.01 5.85 -14.77
C ILE A 174 -6.80 6.37 -16.20
N GLY A 175 -7.40 7.51 -16.54
CA GLY A 175 -7.19 8.16 -17.85
C GLY A 175 -8.07 7.66 -19.00
N ARG A 176 -9.24 7.05 -18.71
CA ARG A 176 -10.25 6.70 -19.72
C ARG A 176 -11.49 7.59 -19.55
N ARG A 177 -12.02 8.16 -20.64
CA ARG A 177 -13.25 8.96 -20.62
C ARG A 177 -14.44 8.09 -20.17
N GLY A 178 -15.31 8.65 -19.33
CA GLY A 178 -16.39 7.93 -18.63
C GLY A 178 -15.95 7.44 -17.25
N GLY A 179 -15.47 8.39 -16.44
CA GLY A 179 -14.58 8.18 -15.30
C GLY A 179 -15.02 7.13 -14.27
N THR A 180 -14.03 6.62 -13.53
CA THR A 180 -14.26 5.83 -12.33
C THR A 180 -14.98 6.68 -11.28
N GLU A 181 -16.13 6.21 -10.81
CA GLU A 181 -16.91 6.84 -9.73
C GLU A 181 -16.34 6.53 -8.34
N GLU A 182 -15.42 5.57 -8.23
CA GLU A 182 -14.84 5.12 -6.97
C GLU A 182 -13.42 5.64 -6.76
N SER A 183 -13.12 6.06 -5.54
CA SER A 183 -11.78 6.46 -5.13
C SER A 183 -10.83 5.24 -5.03
N ILE A 184 -9.61 5.43 -5.51
CA ILE A 184 -8.54 4.45 -5.50
C ILE A 184 -7.70 4.70 -4.25
N TYR A 185 -7.83 3.85 -3.23
CA TYR A 185 -6.97 3.91 -2.05
C TYR A 185 -5.78 2.96 -2.17
N ILE A 186 -4.56 3.49 -2.20
CA ILE A 186 -3.33 2.70 -2.21
C ILE A 186 -2.74 2.69 -0.79
N GLY A 187 -2.70 1.50 -0.18
CA GLY A 187 -2.07 1.31 1.12
C GLY A 187 -0.55 1.33 0.99
N VAL A 188 0.12 2.09 1.84
CA VAL A 188 1.58 2.30 1.80
C VAL A 188 2.20 2.00 3.15
N SER A 189 3.37 1.33 3.14
CA SER A 189 4.07 0.88 4.34
C SER A 189 4.47 2.02 5.27
N LYS A 190 4.76 3.18 4.67
CA LYS A 190 5.16 4.43 5.32
C LYS A 190 4.36 5.57 4.72
N ARG A 191 4.41 6.74 5.36
CA ARG A 191 3.93 7.98 4.73
C ARG A 191 4.67 8.21 3.40
N CYS A 192 4.00 8.75 2.39
CA CYS A 192 4.64 9.01 1.10
C CYS A 192 5.65 10.17 1.18
N CYS A 193 6.60 10.16 0.24
CA CYS A 193 7.56 11.25 0.08
C CYS A 193 6.94 12.43 -0.68
N LEU A 194 7.59 13.61 -0.64
CA LEU A 194 7.12 14.83 -1.30
C LEU A 194 6.94 14.63 -2.82
N LYS A 195 7.85 13.92 -3.48
CA LYS A 195 7.76 13.66 -4.92
C LYS A 195 6.50 12.86 -5.26
N CYS A 196 6.21 11.81 -4.49
CA CYS A 196 5.03 10.98 -4.69
C CYS A 196 3.74 11.74 -4.38
N GLU A 197 3.73 12.55 -3.32
CA GLU A 197 2.62 13.45 -3.00
C GLU A 197 2.30 14.36 -4.18
N LYS A 198 3.28 15.14 -4.67
CA LYS A 198 3.07 16.10 -5.74
C LYS A 198 2.71 15.43 -7.06
N MET A 199 3.20 14.22 -7.31
CA MET A 199 2.79 13.42 -8.45
C MET A 199 1.32 13.00 -8.35
N ILE A 200 0.88 12.48 -7.21
CA ILE A 200 -0.52 12.06 -6.99
C ILE A 200 -1.47 13.26 -7.08
N GLU A 201 -1.12 14.40 -6.47
CA GLU A 201 -1.88 15.64 -6.62
C GLU A 201 -2.01 16.06 -8.09
N ALA A 202 -0.90 16.01 -8.84
CA ALA A 202 -0.91 16.37 -10.26
C ALA A 202 -1.79 15.43 -11.10
N ILE A 203 -1.83 14.13 -10.77
CA ILE A 203 -2.70 13.15 -11.43
C ILE A 203 -4.17 13.44 -11.13
N ASN A 204 -4.53 13.65 -9.86
CA ASN A 204 -5.91 13.92 -9.46
C ASN A 204 -6.44 15.19 -10.14
N GLU A 205 -5.66 16.28 -10.11
CA GLU A 205 -6.04 17.53 -10.78
C GLU A 205 -6.20 17.37 -12.30
N ALA A 206 -5.25 16.70 -12.96
CA ALA A 206 -5.34 16.48 -14.39
C ALA A 206 -6.53 15.58 -14.76
N ALA A 207 -6.86 14.59 -13.92
CA ALA A 207 -7.98 13.68 -14.15
C ALA A 207 -9.33 14.42 -14.01
N GLY A 208 -9.45 15.30 -13.03
CA GLY A 208 -10.63 16.16 -12.86
C GLY A 208 -10.81 17.15 -14.01
N GLU A 209 -9.76 17.91 -14.36
CA GLU A 209 -9.81 18.91 -15.44
C GLU A 209 -10.17 18.31 -16.80
N MET A 210 -9.74 17.08 -17.07
CA MET A 210 -9.93 16.41 -18.36
C MET A 210 -11.17 15.49 -18.38
N GLY A 211 -11.95 15.45 -17.31
CA GLY A 211 -13.15 14.61 -17.21
C GLY A 211 -12.87 13.10 -17.19
N PHE A 212 -11.66 12.69 -16.78
CA PHE A 212 -11.32 11.28 -16.55
C PHE A 212 -11.78 10.78 -15.19
N SER A 213 -12.13 11.69 -14.28
CA SER A 213 -12.65 11.39 -12.96
C SER A 213 -13.84 12.30 -12.66
N ALA A 214 -14.91 11.72 -12.12
CA ALA A 214 -16.03 12.48 -11.56
C ALA A 214 -15.74 12.93 -10.11
N ILE A 215 -14.70 12.36 -9.49
CA ILE A 215 -14.28 12.67 -8.12
C ILE A 215 -12.99 13.49 -8.12
N GLU A 216 -12.93 14.50 -7.26
CA GLU A 216 -11.79 15.41 -7.13
C GLU A 216 -10.52 14.65 -6.71
N GLU A 217 -10.68 13.66 -5.84
CA GLU A 217 -9.59 12.84 -5.34
C GLU A 217 -9.69 11.39 -5.84
N LEU A 218 -9.29 11.18 -7.08
CA LEU A 218 -9.27 9.86 -7.69
C LEU A 218 -8.35 8.89 -6.95
N ILE A 219 -7.15 9.34 -6.58
CA ILE A 219 -6.13 8.52 -5.93
C ILE A 219 -5.84 9.09 -4.54
N SER A 220 -5.95 8.22 -3.53
CA SER A 220 -5.72 8.53 -2.13
C SER A 220 -4.68 7.60 -1.50
N ILE A 221 -3.94 8.13 -0.54
CA ILE A 221 -2.89 7.45 0.23
C ILE A 221 -2.97 7.86 1.70
N ARG A 222 -2.35 7.07 2.58
CA ARG A 222 -2.42 7.22 4.05
C ARG A 222 -2.00 8.60 4.59
N GLY A 223 -1.06 9.27 3.93
CA GLY A 223 -0.50 10.53 4.40
C GLY A 223 0.96 10.68 4.01
N ILE A 224 1.55 11.83 4.35
CA ILE A 224 2.81 12.30 3.74
C ILE A 224 3.79 12.75 4.84
N HIS A 225 5.08 12.47 4.66
CA HIS A 225 6.14 12.94 5.56
C HIS A 225 6.93 14.14 4.97
N ARG A 226 6.57 14.60 3.76
CA ARG A 226 7.08 15.79 3.05
C ARG A 226 8.59 15.86 2.81
N GLN A 227 9.30 14.77 3.04
CA GLN A 227 10.74 14.69 2.74
C GLN A 227 10.95 14.14 1.35
N ILE A 228 12.08 14.52 0.74
CA ILE A 228 12.45 14.09 -0.60
C ILE A 228 13.30 12.82 -0.50
N PHE A 229 12.81 11.74 -1.10
CA PHE A 229 13.55 10.50 -1.26
C PHE A 229 14.07 10.34 -2.69
N PRO A 230 15.19 9.62 -2.88
CA PRO A 230 15.62 9.20 -4.20
C PRO A 230 14.51 8.38 -4.87
N ALA A 231 14.19 8.74 -6.11
CA ALA A 231 13.20 8.05 -6.93
C ALA A 231 13.63 8.14 -8.40
N THR A 232 13.35 7.10 -9.18
CA THR A 232 13.44 7.17 -10.64
C THR A 232 12.14 7.76 -11.20
N ILE A 233 12.23 8.41 -12.36
CA ILE A 233 11.07 8.91 -13.12
C ILE A 233 10.18 7.70 -13.52
N PRO A 234 8.89 7.67 -13.14
CA PRO A 234 7.94 6.66 -13.61
C PRO A 234 7.74 6.73 -15.13
N ASP A 235 7.40 5.59 -15.76
CA ASP A 235 7.26 5.55 -17.21
C ASP A 235 6.09 6.36 -17.73
N PHE A 236 4.99 6.41 -16.99
CA PHE A 236 3.76 7.07 -17.44
C PHE A 236 3.87 8.59 -17.64
N ILE A 237 4.95 9.23 -17.14
CA ILE A 237 5.26 10.65 -17.37
C ILE A 237 6.49 10.88 -18.27
N ASP A 238 7.18 9.80 -18.65
CA ASP A 238 8.31 9.86 -19.56
C ASP A 238 7.80 10.08 -20.99
N TYR A 239 8.46 10.95 -21.76
CA TYR A 239 8.03 11.29 -23.13
C TYR A 239 8.09 10.10 -24.08
N ASN A 240 8.92 9.11 -23.77
CA ASN A 240 9.12 7.95 -24.63
C ASN A 240 8.06 6.85 -24.45
N ASN A 241 7.02 7.06 -23.63
CA ASN A 241 6.10 6.01 -23.25
C ASN A 241 4.60 6.33 -23.53
N ASN A 242 3.91 5.46 -24.26
CA ASN A 242 2.52 5.65 -24.68
C ASN A 242 1.47 5.05 -23.72
N ILE A 243 1.78 4.84 -22.44
CA ILE A 243 0.83 4.35 -21.42
C ILE A 243 -0.39 5.27 -21.30
N LEU A 244 -0.18 6.59 -21.40
CA LEU A 244 -1.23 7.60 -21.29
C LEU A 244 -1.45 8.33 -22.61
N GLU A 245 -2.67 8.84 -22.79
CA GLU A 245 -2.95 9.83 -23.84
C GLU A 245 -2.03 11.04 -23.68
N GLU A 246 -1.49 11.54 -24.79
CA GLU A 246 -0.48 12.60 -24.79
C GLU A 246 -0.93 13.85 -24.03
N GLY A 247 -2.18 14.28 -24.23
CA GLY A 247 -2.75 15.43 -23.54
C GLY A 247 -2.76 15.24 -22.01
N PHE A 248 -3.13 14.05 -21.55
CA PHE A 248 -3.19 13.74 -20.13
C PHE A 248 -1.80 13.67 -19.50
N ARG A 249 -0.87 12.97 -20.16
CA ARG A 249 0.54 12.89 -19.77
C ARG A 249 1.17 14.27 -19.64
N ARG A 250 0.98 15.14 -20.63
CA ARG A 250 1.49 16.52 -20.62
C ARG A 250 0.89 17.34 -19.49
N ASN A 251 -0.41 17.19 -19.21
CA ASN A 251 -1.06 17.93 -18.13
C ASN A 251 -0.54 17.51 -16.75
N ILE A 252 -0.44 16.19 -16.48
CA ILE A 252 0.16 15.65 -15.26
C ILE A 252 1.58 16.21 -15.07
N ARG A 253 2.41 16.12 -16.11
CA ARG A 253 3.80 16.59 -16.07
C ARG A 253 3.89 18.08 -15.75
N ARG A 254 3.13 18.92 -16.46
CA ARG A 254 3.11 20.38 -16.24
C ARG A 254 2.75 20.71 -14.80
N LYS A 255 1.71 20.08 -14.26
CA LYS A 255 1.26 20.29 -12.88
C LYS A 255 2.29 19.82 -11.86
N PHE A 256 2.88 18.64 -12.07
CA PHE A 256 3.94 18.12 -11.20
C PHE A 256 5.14 19.06 -11.16
N LEU A 257 5.63 19.51 -12.32
CA LEU A 257 6.77 20.43 -12.40
C LEU A 257 6.49 21.77 -11.73
N ALA A 258 5.30 22.33 -11.93
CA ALA A 258 4.87 23.56 -11.25
C ALA A 258 4.84 23.37 -9.72
N LYS A 259 4.32 22.25 -9.22
CA LYS A 259 4.27 21.92 -7.78
C LYS A 259 5.64 21.67 -7.16
N MET A 260 6.60 21.23 -7.97
CA MET A 260 7.99 20.99 -7.55
C MET A 260 8.87 22.22 -7.76
N GLU A 261 8.34 23.30 -8.33
CA GLU A 261 9.06 24.56 -8.63
C GLU A 261 10.33 24.35 -9.47
N VAL A 262 10.25 23.46 -10.47
CA VAL A 262 11.36 23.12 -11.37
C VAL A 262 10.90 23.00 -12.82
N ASP A 263 11.82 23.18 -13.77
CA ASP A 263 11.52 23.20 -15.21
C ASP A 263 11.54 21.83 -15.90
N SER A 264 12.02 20.79 -15.22
CA SER A 264 12.28 19.49 -15.85
C SER A 264 12.17 18.33 -14.86
N LEU A 265 11.76 17.16 -15.39
CA LEU A 265 11.64 15.93 -14.59
C LEU A 265 13.01 15.50 -14.06
N SER A 266 14.07 15.65 -14.86
CA SER A 266 15.43 15.34 -14.43
C SER A 266 15.83 16.14 -13.19
N LYS A 267 15.55 17.45 -13.15
CA LYS A 267 15.78 18.28 -11.96
C LYS A 267 14.91 17.83 -10.79
N ALA A 268 13.60 17.67 -11.00
CA ALA A 268 12.66 17.25 -9.97
C ALA A 268 13.11 15.96 -9.26
N PHE A 269 13.49 14.94 -10.04
CA PHE A 269 13.88 13.64 -9.50
C PHE A 269 15.32 13.59 -9.00
N ALA A 270 16.21 14.49 -9.45
CA ALA A 270 17.56 14.66 -8.91
C ALA A 270 17.60 15.39 -7.56
N MET A 271 16.53 16.09 -7.16
CA MET A 271 16.46 16.74 -5.85
C MET A 271 16.73 15.75 -4.72
N LYS A 272 17.60 16.15 -3.78
CA LYS A 272 17.91 15.44 -2.54
C LYS A 272 17.31 16.23 -1.38
N GLY A 273 16.70 15.55 -0.41
CA GLY A 273 16.22 16.21 0.80
C GLY A 273 17.37 16.74 1.66
N GLU A 274 17.16 17.86 2.36
CA GLU A 274 18.16 18.50 3.23
C GLU A 274 18.52 17.67 4.47
N ARG A 275 17.74 16.63 4.81
CA ARG A 275 17.96 15.78 5.99
C ARG A 275 17.98 14.30 5.63
N ARG A 276 18.97 13.57 6.17
CA ARG A 276 18.88 12.11 6.31
C ARG A 276 17.67 11.80 7.16
N VAL A 277 16.66 11.20 6.55
CA VAL A 277 15.44 10.77 7.21
C VAL A 277 15.77 9.52 8.01
N ASP A 278 15.75 9.61 9.33
CA ASP A 278 15.73 8.40 10.13
C ASP A 278 14.39 7.68 9.91
N GLY A 279 14.38 6.35 10.00
CA GLY A 279 13.13 5.61 9.85
C GLY A 279 12.05 6.03 10.88
N ARG A 280 12.40 6.76 11.95
CA ARG A 280 11.50 7.12 13.04
C ARG A 280 10.44 8.13 12.62
N ILE A 281 10.78 9.13 11.78
CA ILE A 281 9.80 10.11 11.25
C ILE A 281 8.80 9.45 10.28
N GLN A 282 9.17 8.29 9.71
CA GLN A 282 8.36 7.52 8.77
C GLN A 282 7.50 6.44 9.46
N VAL A 283 7.83 6.15 10.72
CA VAL A 283 7.19 5.12 11.55
C VAL A 283 5.99 5.71 12.28
N HIS A 284 4.92 4.93 12.32
CA HIS A 284 3.72 5.18 13.10
C HIS A 284 4.04 5.46 14.59
N GLU A 285 3.76 6.65 15.07
CA GLU A 285 3.48 6.88 16.49
C GLU A 285 1.96 6.88 16.67
N ARG A 286 1.43 6.14 17.65
CA ARG A 286 0.01 6.26 18.00
C ARG A 286 -0.18 7.66 18.57
N SER A 287 -1.19 8.40 18.10
CA SER A 287 -1.55 9.69 18.69
C SER A 287 -1.67 9.53 20.22
N PRO A 288 -0.99 10.36 21.03
CA PRO A 288 -0.98 10.25 22.49
C PRO A 288 -2.36 10.27 23.13
N HIS A 289 -3.36 10.83 22.43
CA HIS A 289 -4.72 11.05 22.93
C HIS A 289 -5.57 9.77 23.06
N LEU A 290 -5.12 8.61 22.56
CA LEU A 290 -5.78 7.31 22.76
C LEU A 290 -5.32 6.56 24.03
N ARG A 291 -4.59 7.21 24.95
CA ARG A 291 -4.23 6.67 26.28
C ARG A 291 -5.26 6.98 27.38
N ILE A 292 -6.47 7.40 27.04
CA ILE A 292 -7.54 7.56 28.03
C ILE A 292 -8.48 6.36 27.89
N GLY A 293 -8.44 5.45 28.86
CA GLY A 293 -9.45 4.38 28.96
C GLY A 293 -8.95 2.97 29.28
N LEU A 294 -7.81 2.79 29.93
CA LEU A 294 -7.54 1.55 30.69
C LEU A 294 -6.91 1.93 32.03
N LYS A 295 -7.75 2.37 32.97
CA LYS A 295 -7.44 2.19 34.39
C LYS A 295 -7.88 0.79 34.77
N ARG A 296 -6.96 0.09 35.44
CA ARG A 296 -7.20 -1.20 36.12
C ARG A 296 -8.34 -1.07 37.13
#